data_AF-A0A3C2CI51-F1
#
_entry.id   AF-A0A3C2CI51-F1
#
_cell.length_a   1.000
_cell.length_b   1.000
_cell.length_c   1.000
_cell.angle_alpha   90.00
_cell.angle_beta   90.00
_cell.angle_gamma   90.00
#
_symmetry.space_group_name_H-M   'P 1'
#
loop_
_entity.id
_entity.type
_entity.pdbx_description
1 polymer ?
#
loop_
_entity_poly.entity_id
_entity_poly.type
_entity_poly.pdbx_seq_one_letter_code
_entity_poly.pdbx_strand_id
1 'polypeptide(L)' 'AGVVGYFDFSGNIDTAITIRTMIVKDGVASVQAGAGIVADSDPHAEDQECRNKARALLGAIPAARKMSRQRQSQK' A
#
# COMPACT_ATOMS: atom_id res chain seq x y z
N ALA A 1 11.06 3.83 -5.09
CA ALA A 1 10.49 2.65 -4.41
C ALA A 1 11.58 2.01 -3.56
N GLY A 2 11.23 1.39 -2.43
CA GLY A 2 12.15 0.65 -1.58
C GLY A 2 11.75 -0.82 -1.45
N VAL A 3 12.32 -1.49 -0.45
CA VAL A 3 11.97 -2.87 -0.12
C VAL A 3 11.69 -3.01 1.38
N VAL A 4 10.84 -3.98 1.74
CA VAL A 4 10.65 -4.47 3.12
C VAL A 4 10.90 -5.97 3.09
N GLY A 5 11.68 -6.47 4.04
CA GLY A 5 12.09 -7.87 4.04
C GLY A 5 12.94 -8.21 5.24
N TYR A 6 13.60 -9.36 5.18
CA TYR A 6 14.52 -9.82 6.21
C TYR A 6 15.81 -10.37 5.60
N PHE A 7 16.84 -10.39 6.43
CA PHE A 7 18.06 -11.16 6.25
C PHE A 7 18.29 -11.97 7.54
N ASP A 8 18.83 -13.18 7.43
CA ASP A 8 19.10 -14.04 8.59
C ASP A 8 20.59 -14.41 8.73
N PHE A 9 20.93 -15.01 9.87
CA PHE A 9 22.32 -15.41 10.16
C PHE A 9 22.82 -16.59 9.34
N SER A 10 21.94 -17.29 8.64
CA SER A 10 22.32 -18.37 7.71
C SER A 10 22.64 -17.83 6.31
N GLY A 11 22.50 -16.51 6.11
CA GLY A 11 22.75 -15.85 4.84
C GLY A 11 21.54 -15.78 3.92
N ASN A 12 20.34 -16.14 4.38
CA ASN A 12 19.13 -16.01 3.57
C ASN A 12 18.67 -14.56 3.52
N ILE A 13 18.05 -14.18 2.40
CA ILE A 13 17.45 -12.88 2.18
C ILE A 13 16.13 -13.03 1.42
N ASP A 14 15.09 -12.35 1.90
CA ASP A 14 13.81 -12.26 1.19
C ASP A 14 13.24 -10.85 1.37
N THR A 15 12.82 -10.25 0.26
CA THR A 15 12.34 -8.87 0.22
C THR A 15 11.17 -8.70 -0.73
N ALA A 16 10.24 -7.84 -0.35
CA ALA A 16 9.15 -7.37 -1.18
C ALA A 16 9.36 -5.90 -1.56
N ILE A 17 9.05 -5.56 -2.80
CA ILE A 17 9.01 -4.17 -3.26
C ILE A 17 7.89 -3.45 -2.50
N THR A 18 8.14 -2.23 -2.01
CA THR A 18 7.16 -1.41 -1.27
C THR A 18 6.11 -0.77 -2.19
N ILE A 19 5.40 -1.60 -2.96
CA ILE A 19 4.21 -1.23 -3.71
C ILE A 19 2.98 -1.81 -3.01
N ARG A 20 1.81 -1.19 -3.24
CA ARG A 20 0.60 -1.50 -2.45
C ARG A 20 0.90 -1.50 -0.94
N THR A 21 1.69 -0.52 -0.51
CA THR A 21 2.04 -0.28 0.89
C THR A 21 1.47 1.05 1.34
N MET A 22 1.08 1.15 2.61
CA MET A 22 0.60 2.37 3.26
C MET A 22 1.54 2.73 4.40
N ILE A 23 1.90 4.01 4.50
CA ILE A 23 2.63 4.54 5.64
C ILE A 23 1.63 5.30 6.51
N VAL A 24 1.55 4.94 7.79
CA VAL A 24 0.69 5.62 8.74
C VAL A 24 1.56 6.34 9.76
N LYS A 25 1.45 7.66 9.77
CA LYS A 25 2.19 8.53 10.69
C LYS A 25 1.25 9.63 11.18
N ASP A 26 1.26 9.89 12.49
CA ASP A 26 0.46 10.96 13.11
C ASP A 26 -1.04 10.89 12.76
N GLY A 27 -1.59 9.67 12.69
CA GLY A 27 -3.00 9.42 12.35
C GLY A 27 -3.34 9.58 10.86
N VAL A 28 -2.38 9.94 10.01
CA VAL A 28 -2.54 10.10 8.56
C VAL A 28 -1.98 8.87 7.84
N ALA A 29 -2.81 8.27 7.00
CA ALA A 29 -2.44 7.19 6.10
C ALA A 29 -2.09 7.75 4.72
N SER A 30 -0.82 7.61 4.31
CA SER A 30 -0.37 7.96 2.96
C SER A 30 -0.13 6.70 2.13
N VAL A 31 -0.47 6.77 0.85
CA VAL A 31 -0.24 5.71 -0.14
C VAL A 31 0.43 6.31 -1.37
N GLN A 32 1.34 5.56 -1.96
CA GLN A 32 1.96 5.91 -3.23
C GLN A 32 1.58 4.86 -4.28
N ALA A 33 1.17 5.34 -5.44
CA ALA A 33 0.92 4.51 -6.62
C ALA A 33 1.57 5.16 -7.85
N GLY A 34 1.80 4.36 -8.87
CA GLY A 34 2.37 4.79 -10.14
C GLY A 34 1.94 3.88 -11.27
N ALA A 35 2.34 4.26 -12.48
CA ALA A 35 2.09 3.53 -13.71
C ALA A 35 3.38 3.41 -14.52
N GLY A 36 3.46 2.38 -15.37
CA GLY A 36 4.55 2.23 -16.31
C GLY A 36 4.21 2.96 -17.59
N ILE A 37 4.94 4.03 -17.92
CA ILE A 37 4.67 4.82 -19.11
C ILE A 37 5.42 4.23 -20.30
N VAL A 38 4.69 4.00 -21.40
CA VAL A 38 5.23 3.59 -22.70
C VAL A 38 4.89 4.62 -23.77
N ALA A 39 5.38 4.43 -25.01
CA ALA A 39 5.29 5.43 -26.08
C ALA A 39 3.84 5.82 -26.44
N ASP A 40 2.93 4.87 -26.24
CA ASP A 40 1.53 4.84 -26.62
C ASP A 40 0.60 4.95 -25.40
N SER A 41 1.14 5.26 -24.21
CA SER A 41 0.35 5.49 -23.00
C SER A 41 -0.60 6.69 -23.15
N ASP A 42 -1.84 6.52 -22.69
CA ASP A 42 -2.82 7.60 -22.56
C ASP A 42 -2.77 8.21 -21.15
N PRO A 43 -2.45 9.52 -21.00
CA PRO A 43 -2.27 10.14 -19.68
C PRO A 43 -3.48 9.98 -18.74
N HIS A 44 -4.70 9.98 -19.26
CA HIS A 44 -5.91 9.84 -18.45
C HIS A 44 -6.11 8.41 -17.95
N ALA A 45 -5.83 7.42 -18.80
CA ALA A 45 -5.87 6.01 -18.43
C ALA A 45 -4.82 5.69 -17.36
N GLU A 46 -3.58 6.18 -17.50
CA GLU A 46 -2.50 5.92 -16.55
C GLU A 46 -2.75 6.54 -15.17
N ASP A 47 -3.29 7.76 -15.16
CA ASP A 47 -3.72 8.43 -13.93
C ASP A 47 -4.89 7.67 -13.26
N GLN A 48 -5.83 7.16 -14.06
CA GLN A 48 -6.90 6.31 -13.54
C GLN A 48 -6.38 4.98 -12.98
N GLU A 49 -5.36 4.37 -13.61
CA GLU A 49 -4.67 3.18 -13.09
C GLU A 49 -4.00 3.48 -11.75
N CYS A 50 -3.28 4.60 -11.63
CA CYS A 50 -2.67 5.04 -10.38
C CYS A 50 -3.71 5.17 -9.26
N ARG A 51 -4.84 5.85 -9.54
CA ARG A 51 -5.97 5.97 -8.61
C ARG A 51 -6.54 4.61 -8.22
N ASN A 52 -6.71 3.70 -9.17
CA ASN A 52 -7.24 2.36 -8.92
C ASN A 52 -6.33 1.55 -7.99
N LYS A 53 -5.01 1.58 -8.24
CA LYS A 53 -4.00 0.92 -7.39
C LYS A 53 -4.02 1.49 -5.95
N ALA A 54 -4.08 2.81 -5.81
CA ALA A 54 -4.16 3.47 -4.50
C ALA A 54 -5.48 3.17 -3.77
N ARG A 55 -6.60 3.13 -4.50
CA ARG A 55 -7.95 2.89 -3.94
C ARG A 55 -8.04 1.57 -3.20
N ALA A 56 -7.35 0.52 -3.66
CA ALA A 56 -7.35 -0.78 -2.99
C ALA A 56 -6.95 -0.68 -1.50
N LEU A 57 -5.91 0.11 -1.19
CA LEU A 57 -5.45 0.29 0.18
C LEU A 57 -6.34 1.26 0.98
N LEU A 58 -6.70 2.39 0.37
CA LEU A 58 -7.55 3.39 1.04
C LEU A 58 -8.94 2.81 1.38
N GLY A 59 -9.49 1.98 0.50
CA GLY A 59 -10.75 1.27 0.71
C GLY A 59 -10.71 0.27 1.86
N ALA A 60 -9.54 -0.21 2.28
CA ALA A 60 -9.41 -1.13 3.42
C ALA A 60 -9.53 -0.40 4.77
N ILE A 61 -9.29 0.91 4.83
CA ILE A 61 -9.25 1.68 6.09
C ILE A 61 -10.59 1.64 6.86
N PRO A 62 -11.77 1.89 6.26
CA PRO A 62 -13.04 1.89 6.99
C PRO A 62 -13.35 0.54 7.64
N ALA A 63 -13.13 -0.56 6.91
CA ALA A 63 -13.31 -1.91 7.42
C ALA A 63 -12.36 -2.20 8.60
N ALA A 64 -11.06 -1.87 8.44
CA ALA A 64 -10.08 -2.02 9.51
C ALA A 64 -10.47 -1.22 10.77
N ARG A 65 -10.93 0.03 10.62
CA ARG A 65 -11.40 0.86 11.75
C ARG A 65 -12.60 0.24 12.45
N LYS A 66 -13.58 -0.29 11.71
CA LYS A 66 -14.74 -1.00 12.31
C LYS A 66 -14.28 -2.22 13.12
N MET A 67 -13.39 -3.03 12.57
CA MET A 67 -12.84 -4.22 13.25
C MET A 67 -12.05 -3.86 14.51
N SER A 68 -11.30 -2.74 14.50
CA SER A 68 -10.56 -2.29 15.67
C SER A 68 -11.48 -1.81 16.80
N ARG A 69 -12.55 -1.08 16.49
CA ARG A 69 -13.56 -0.65 17.49
C ARG A 69 -14.25 -1.84 18.14
N GLN A 70 -14.66 -2.84 17.35
CA GLN A 70 -15.31 -4.05 17.87
C GLN A 70 -14.41 -4.86 18.81
N ARG A 71 -13.10 -4.92 18.52
CA ARG A 71 -12.12 -5.57 19.41
C ARG A 71 -11.93 -4.82 20.73
N GLN A 72 -12.11 -3.50 20.75
CA GLN A 72 -12.00 -2.70 21.97
C GLN A 72 -13.23 -2.84 22.86
N SER A 73 -14.44 -2.96 22.30
CA SER A 73 -15.68 -3.15 23.09
C SER A 73 -15.85 -4.55 23.68
N GLN A 74 -15.02 -5.51 23.27
CA GLN A 74 -15.02 -6.89 23.78
C GLN A 74 -13.97 -7.13 24.87
N LYS A 75 -13.11 -6.13 25.13
CA LYS A 75 -12.19 -6.12 26.27
C LYS A 75 -12.84 -5.39 27.44
#